data_AF-A0A9Q3YYE8-F1
#
_entry.id   AF-A0A9Q3YYE8-F1
#
_cell.length_a   1.000
_cell.length_b   1.000
_cell.length_c   1.000
_cell.angle_alpha   90.00
_cell.angle_beta   90.00
_cell.angle_gamma   90.00
#
_symmetry.space_group_name_H-M   'P 1'
#
loop_
_entity.id
_entity.type
_entity.pdbx_description
1 polymer ?
#
loop_
_entity_poly.entity_id
_entity_poly.type
_entity_poly.pdbx_seq_one_letter_code
_entity_poly.pdbx_strand_id
1 'polypeptide(L)'
;MKNFKILVLVFIIFACRYHAQPFNLKSVGEAKEFGLKIYYGTHGKGAFVQYKGQKGIIPLKIKSVAIDDSQREYNQPNFTSYIWDEVVNGKINGTYYLTEGLRDVFDIRYIRKKDGRVFQLALDENKSKKYDGVNQFLLYDALISYNTFADNYLTIKYSDTNQFKTELPDVDNPNYSRQAIIDDYNFDGFDDISFSIPDAGIGVYRMFTVFLYNAKTKKFEELVEPDFSKSKCECLCNLKIDKNKKMITSECRGGARWWKDFYQYKNGKLVWVRSQEMHE
;
A
#
# COMPACT_ATOMS: atom_id res chain seq x y z
N MET A 1 -42.64 -23.87 -28.62
CA MET A 1 -42.37 -23.26 -27.29
C MET A 1 -40.88 -23.30 -27.02
N LYS A 2 -40.36 -22.24 -26.40
CA LYS A 2 -38.98 -21.76 -26.50
C LYS A 2 -37.95 -22.68 -25.83
N ASN A 3 -36.82 -22.82 -26.52
CA ASN A 3 -35.56 -23.42 -26.06
C ASN A 3 -35.00 -22.64 -24.85
N PHE A 4 -34.72 -23.32 -23.75
CA PHE A 4 -33.90 -22.76 -22.68
C PHE A 4 -32.51 -23.40 -22.77
N LYS A 5 -31.62 -22.73 -23.51
CA LYS A 5 -30.18 -23.02 -23.45
C LYS A 5 -29.69 -22.57 -22.09
N ILE A 6 -29.29 -23.53 -21.25
CA ILE A 6 -28.57 -23.26 -20.00
C ILE A 6 -27.20 -22.70 -20.42
N LEU A 7 -27.07 -21.38 -20.37
CA LEU A 7 -25.79 -20.69 -20.49
C LEU A 7 -25.10 -20.82 -19.13
N VAL A 8 -24.23 -21.81 -18.99
CA VAL A 8 -23.29 -21.88 -17.87
C VAL A 8 -22.31 -20.72 -18.05
N LEU A 9 -22.60 -19.61 -17.36
CA LEU A 9 -21.72 -18.46 -17.29
C LEU A 9 -20.54 -18.84 -16.38
N VAL A 10 -19.47 -19.36 -16.97
CA VAL A 10 -18.20 -19.56 -16.27
C VAL A 10 -17.65 -18.16 -15.97
N PHE A 11 -17.84 -17.69 -14.74
CA PHE A 11 -17.07 -16.56 -14.21
C PHE A 11 -15.62 -17.02 -14.07
N ILE A 12 -14.84 -16.86 -15.15
CA ILE A 12 -13.39 -16.85 -15.03
C ILE A 12 -13.07 -15.54 -14.30
N ILE A 13 -12.94 -15.62 -12.98
CA ILE A 13 -12.26 -14.59 -12.19
C ILE A 13 -10.81 -14.63 -12.65
N PHE A 14 -10.50 -13.85 -13.69
CA PHE A 14 -9.12 -13.49 -13.97
C PHE A 14 -8.62 -12.74 -12.73
N ALA A 15 -7.88 -13.44 -11.88
CA ALA A 15 -7.07 -12.83 -10.85
C ALA A 15 -6.20 -11.76 -11.53
N CYS A 16 -6.54 -10.49 -11.33
CA CYS A 16 -5.75 -9.37 -11.82
C CYS A 16 -4.41 -9.38 -11.08
N ARG A 17 -3.42 -10.06 -11.65
CA ARG A 17 -2.02 -10.08 -11.20
C ARG A 17 -1.18 -9.06 -11.98
N TYR A 18 -1.69 -7.86 -12.17
CA TYR A 18 -0.94 -6.78 -12.82
C TYR A 18 -1.25 -5.47 -12.13
N HIS A 19 -0.54 -5.23 -11.02
CA HIS A 19 -0.06 -3.92 -10.53
C HIS A 19 0.67 -4.18 -9.24
N ALA A 20 1.65 -5.08 -9.32
CA ALA A 20 2.51 -5.31 -8.18
C ALA A 20 3.71 -4.41 -8.38
N GLN A 21 3.73 -3.32 -7.60
CA GLN A 21 4.93 -2.52 -7.42
C GLN A 21 6.10 -3.45 -7.06
N PRO A 22 7.33 -3.12 -7.46
CA PRO A 22 7.74 -1.88 -8.12
C PRO A 22 7.36 -1.78 -9.59
N PHE A 23 7.20 -0.55 -10.08
CA PHE A 23 7.15 -0.28 -11.50
C PHE A 23 8.57 -0.27 -12.07
N ASN A 24 8.87 -1.28 -12.89
CA ASN A 24 10.11 -1.32 -13.67
C ASN A 24 9.91 -0.46 -14.93
N LEU A 25 10.72 0.58 -15.06
CA LEU A 25 10.60 1.58 -16.11
C LEU A 25 11.92 1.73 -16.87
N LYS A 26 11.83 2.16 -18.13
CA LYS A 26 12.98 2.54 -18.96
C LYS A 26 12.71 3.83 -19.72
N SER A 27 13.74 4.62 -19.97
CA SER A 27 13.63 5.78 -20.84
C SER A 27 13.48 5.36 -22.31
N VAL A 28 12.68 6.13 -23.06
CA VAL A 28 12.35 5.85 -24.46
C VAL A 28 12.80 6.99 -25.35
N GLY A 29 13.29 6.68 -26.55
CA GLY A 29 13.75 7.68 -27.53
C GLY A 29 15.11 8.31 -27.20
N GLU A 30 15.85 7.70 -26.27
CA GLU A 30 17.15 8.16 -25.82
C GLU A 30 18.28 7.44 -26.55
N ALA A 31 19.32 8.17 -26.97
CA ALA A 31 20.52 7.54 -27.56
C ALA A 31 21.20 6.57 -26.58
N LYS A 32 21.05 6.83 -25.28
CA LYS A 32 21.42 5.91 -24.20
C LYS A 32 20.26 5.76 -23.24
N GLU A 33 19.54 4.64 -23.35
CA GLU A 33 18.46 4.31 -22.43
C GLU A 33 18.98 4.09 -21.01
N PHE A 34 18.18 4.48 -20.02
CA PHE A 34 18.38 4.11 -18.62
C PHE A 34 17.13 3.44 -18.07
N GLY A 35 17.33 2.49 -17.16
CA GLY A 35 16.24 1.82 -16.44
C GLY A 35 16.18 2.26 -14.99
N LEU A 36 14.99 2.20 -14.40
CA LEU A 36 14.77 2.48 -12.98
C LEU A 36 13.57 1.71 -12.44
N LYS A 37 13.46 1.63 -11.12
CA LYS A 37 12.29 1.13 -10.41
C LYS A 37 11.70 2.22 -9.54
N ILE A 38 10.38 2.38 -9.55
CA ILE A 38 9.68 3.22 -8.58
C ILE A 38 8.91 2.33 -7.61
N TYR A 39 9.12 2.60 -6.32
CA TYR A 39 8.41 2.02 -5.19
C TYR A 39 7.68 3.14 -4.46
N TYR A 40 6.49 2.87 -3.92
CA TYR A 40 5.76 3.82 -3.08
C TYR A 40 4.68 3.09 -2.25
N GLY A 41 4.24 3.66 -1.14
CA GLY A 41 3.17 3.13 -0.28
C GLY A 41 1.81 3.80 -0.52
N THR A 42 0.97 3.91 0.50
CA THR A 42 -0.38 4.48 0.34
C THR A 42 -0.37 5.89 -0.22
N HIS A 43 -1.15 6.12 -1.28
CA HIS A 43 -1.27 7.42 -1.96
C HIS A 43 0.09 8.04 -2.31
N GLY A 44 1.06 7.25 -2.78
CA GLY A 44 2.36 7.77 -3.19
C GLY A 44 3.30 8.15 -2.04
N LYS A 45 2.93 7.92 -0.78
CA LYS A 45 3.80 8.15 0.38
C LYS A 45 4.98 7.19 0.39
N GLY A 46 6.06 7.60 1.02
CA GLY A 46 7.28 6.80 1.15
C GLY A 46 7.88 6.32 -0.17
N ALA A 47 7.70 7.12 -1.22
CA ALA A 47 8.19 6.79 -2.54
C ALA A 47 9.72 6.89 -2.62
N PHE A 48 10.34 6.04 -3.43
CA PHE A 48 11.73 6.16 -3.82
C PHE A 48 11.96 5.59 -5.22
N VAL A 49 13.05 6.02 -5.85
CA VAL A 49 13.53 5.47 -7.13
C VAL A 49 14.85 4.73 -6.94
N GLN A 50 15.02 3.62 -7.66
CA GLN A 50 16.29 2.90 -7.76
C GLN A 50 16.67 2.73 -9.23
N TYR A 51 17.79 3.34 -9.63
CA TYR A 51 18.29 3.22 -11.00
C TYR A 51 18.92 1.84 -11.24
N LYS A 52 18.68 1.28 -12.42
CA LYS A 52 19.24 -0.01 -12.83
C LYS A 52 20.76 0.03 -12.79
N GLY A 53 21.36 -0.94 -12.10
CA GLY A 53 22.80 -1.04 -11.91
C GLY A 53 23.35 -0.25 -10.71
N GLN A 54 22.50 0.48 -9.98
CA GLN A 54 22.87 1.17 -8.75
C GLN A 54 22.27 0.47 -7.54
N LYS A 55 23.05 0.38 -6.44
CA LYS A 55 22.54 -0.14 -5.16
C LYS A 55 21.75 0.92 -4.37
N GLY A 56 22.09 2.19 -4.55
CA GLY A 56 21.47 3.31 -3.84
C GLY A 56 20.02 3.54 -4.25
N ILE A 57 19.24 4.10 -3.32
CA ILE A 57 17.88 4.60 -3.54
C ILE A 57 17.89 6.12 -3.46
N ILE A 58 16.98 6.77 -4.17
CA ILE A 58 16.79 8.22 -4.09
C ILE A 58 15.36 8.47 -3.59
N PRO A 59 15.18 9.14 -2.43
CA PRO A 59 13.86 9.46 -1.91
C PRO A 59 13.07 10.34 -2.88
N LEU A 60 11.78 10.03 -2.99
CA LEU A 60 10.82 10.80 -3.76
C LEU A 60 9.85 11.48 -2.79
N LYS A 61 9.87 12.82 -2.77
CA LYS A 61 8.94 13.61 -1.96
C LYS A 61 7.65 13.82 -2.75
N ILE A 62 6.53 13.48 -2.14
CA ILE A 62 5.24 13.73 -2.77
C ILE A 62 4.99 15.23 -2.94
N LYS A 63 4.64 15.62 -4.17
CA LYS A 63 4.27 16.98 -4.53
C LYS A 63 2.77 17.12 -4.68
N SER A 64 2.11 16.16 -5.31
CA SER A 64 0.66 16.08 -5.39
C SER A 64 0.19 14.67 -5.73
N VAL A 65 -1.05 14.38 -5.31
CA VAL A 65 -1.84 13.23 -5.76
C VAL A 65 -3.18 13.75 -6.22
N ALA A 66 -3.61 13.35 -7.41
CA ALA A 66 -4.93 13.64 -7.93
C ALA A 66 -5.66 12.34 -8.23
N ILE A 67 -6.92 12.26 -7.81
CA ILE A 67 -7.80 11.13 -8.10
C ILE A 67 -8.87 11.66 -9.03
N ASP A 68 -8.92 11.15 -10.26
CA ASP A 68 -9.95 11.47 -11.24
C ASP A 68 -11.03 10.38 -11.19
N ASP A 69 -12.22 10.78 -10.76
CA ASP A 69 -13.42 9.96 -10.64
C ASP A 69 -14.52 10.37 -11.64
N SER A 70 -14.18 11.12 -12.69
CA SER A 70 -15.14 11.68 -13.64
C SER A 70 -15.68 10.67 -14.68
N GLN A 71 -14.96 9.57 -14.93
CA GLN A 71 -15.28 8.56 -15.97
C GLN A 71 -16.07 7.34 -15.41
N ARG A 72 -17.07 7.56 -14.55
CA ARG A 72 -17.87 6.50 -13.89
C ARG A 72 -18.93 5.83 -14.79
N GLU A 73 -18.66 5.55 -16.06
CA GLU A 73 -19.52 4.59 -16.74
C GLU A 73 -19.26 3.19 -16.16
N TYR A 74 -20.20 2.75 -15.30
CA TYR A 74 -20.30 1.42 -14.68
C TYR A 74 -18.97 0.80 -14.17
N ASN A 75 -18.69 0.95 -12.86
CA ASN A 75 -17.69 0.18 -12.10
C ASN A 75 -16.23 0.25 -12.58
N GLN A 76 -15.83 1.26 -13.38
CA GLN A 76 -14.42 1.50 -13.66
C GLN A 76 -13.74 2.21 -12.47
N PRO A 77 -12.52 1.81 -12.06
CA PRO A 77 -11.82 2.48 -10.97
C PRO A 77 -11.31 3.86 -11.38
N ASN A 78 -11.04 4.68 -10.37
CA ASN A 78 -10.48 6.00 -10.55
C ASN A 78 -9.08 5.95 -11.16
N PHE A 79 -8.72 6.97 -11.93
CA PHE A 79 -7.32 7.20 -12.29
C PHE A 79 -6.63 7.94 -11.14
N THR A 80 -5.42 7.53 -10.80
CA THR A 80 -4.62 8.21 -9.77
C THR A 80 -3.33 8.72 -10.38
N SER A 81 -3.15 10.04 -10.38
CA SER A 81 -1.94 10.70 -10.85
C SER A 81 -1.06 11.13 -9.68
N TYR A 82 0.20 10.73 -9.74
CA TYR A 82 1.22 11.05 -8.76
C TYR A 82 2.25 11.99 -9.36
N ILE A 83 2.64 12.99 -8.57
CA ILE A 83 3.78 13.86 -8.86
C ILE A 83 4.74 13.79 -7.69
N TRP A 84 5.98 13.42 -7.95
CA TRP A 84 7.04 13.34 -6.95
C TRP A 84 8.26 14.16 -7.33
N ASP A 85 8.83 14.87 -6.36
CA ASP A 85 10.14 15.48 -6.50
C ASP A 85 11.24 14.51 -6.07
N GLU A 86 12.21 14.27 -6.94
CA GLU A 86 13.43 13.52 -6.65
C GLU A 86 14.36 14.34 -5.78
N VAL A 87 14.73 13.86 -4.58
CA VAL A 87 15.53 14.61 -3.61
C VAL A 87 16.92 13.99 -3.48
N VAL A 88 17.95 14.75 -3.88
CA VAL A 88 19.36 14.35 -3.76
C VAL A 88 20.06 15.37 -2.86
N ASN A 89 20.66 14.91 -1.75
CA ASN A 89 21.34 15.77 -0.78
C ASN A 89 20.49 16.96 -0.32
N GLY A 90 19.20 16.72 -0.05
CA GLY A 90 18.24 17.74 0.39
C GLY A 90 17.79 18.72 -0.71
N LYS A 91 18.26 18.56 -1.95
CA LYS A 91 17.87 19.41 -3.08
C LYS A 91 17.03 18.64 -4.08
N ILE A 92 15.98 19.29 -4.59
CA ILE A 92 15.19 18.74 -5.70
C ILE A 92 16.11 18.62 -6.93
N ASN A 93 16.21 17.42 -7.50
CA ASN A 93 17.03 17.09 -8.66
C ASN A 93 16.20 16.88 -9.95
N GLY A 94 14.92 16.55 -9.79
CA GLY A 94 13.95 16.44 -10.87
C GLY A 94 12.56 16.10 -10.34
N THR A 95 11.60 15.90 -11.23
CA THR A 95 10.21 15.59 -10.88
C THR A 95 9.69 14.44 -11.75
N TYR A 96 9.12 13.43 -11.11
CA TYR A 96 8.43 12.31 -11.74
C TYR A 96 6.93 12.58 -11.84
N TYR A 97 6.34 12.10 -12.92
CA TYR A 97 4.90 12.04 -13.16
C TYR A 97 4.55 10.60 -13.51
N LEU A 98 3.44 10.10 -12.97
CA LEU A 98 2.94 8.76 -13.24
C LEU A 98 1.43 8.74 -13.00
N THR A 99 0.65 8.21 -13.94
CA THR A 99 -0.79 8.00 -13.77
C THR A 99 -1.11 6.52 -13.81
N GLU A 100 -1.90 6.06 -12.86
CA GLU A 100 -2.38 4.68 -12.76
C GLU A 100 -3.86 4.60 -13.09
N GLY A 101 -4.21 3.68 -13.98
CA GLY A 101 -5.59 3.24 -14.24
C GLY A 101 -5.82 1.81 -13.75
N LEU A 102 -7.00 1.24 -14.08
CA LEU A 102 -7.38 -0.12 -13.67
C LEU A 102 -6.35 -1.17 -14.09
N ARG A 103 -5.78 -1.04 -15.29
CA ARG A 103 -5.00 -2.10 -15.96
C ARG A 103 -3.68 -1.61 -16.55
N ASP A 104 -3.40 -0.34 -16.39
CA ASP A 104 -2.38 0.36 -17.13
C ASP A 104 -1.75 1.47 -16.29
N VAL A 105 -0.52 1.79 -16.64
CA VAL A 105 0.21 2.94 -16.11
C VAL A 105 0.67 3.75 -17.32
N PHE A 106 0.38 5.05 -17.31
CA PHE A 106 0.64 5.95 -18.44
C PHE A 106 1.07 7.33 -17.93
N ASP A 107 1.34 8.24 -18.87
CA ASP A 107 1.89 9.59 -18.60
C ASP A 107 3.16 9.58 -17.75
N ILE A 108 3.98 8.53 -17.92
CA ILE A 108 5.17 8.32 -17.13
C ILE A 108 6.32 9.15 -17.70
N ARG A 109 6.78 10.14 -16.94
CA ARG A 109 7.89 11.01 -17.37
C ARG A 109 8.71 11.51 -16.19
N TYR A 110 9.96 11.82 -16.48
CA TYR A 110 10.88 12.50 -15.55
C TYR A 110 11.35 13.81 -16.15
N ILE A 111 11.22 14.91 -15.40
CA ILE A 111 11.73 16.23 -15.78
C ILE A 111 12.93 16.53 -14.90
N ARG A 112 14.11 16.59 -15.51
CA ARG A 112 15.35 16.87 -14.78
C ARG A 112 15.47 18.36 -14.48
N LYS A 113 15.77 18.72 -13.23
CA LYS A 113 15.77 20.12 -12.80
C LYS A 113 16.90 20.94 -13.42
N LYS A 114 18.09 20.37 -13.57
CA LYS A 114 19.29 21.13 -13.97
C LYS A 114 19.20 21.78 -15.36
N ASP A 115 18.43 21.18 -16.26
CA ASP A 115 18.32 21.60 -17.67
C ASP A 115 16.91 21.53 -18.25
N GLY A 116 15.90 21.20 -17.43
CA GLY A 116 14.51 21.07 -17.86
C GLY A 116 14.26 19.91 -18.83
N ARG A 117 15.25 19.03 -19.05
CA ARG A 117 15.11 17.94 -20.02
C ARG A 117 14.04 16.95 -19.56
N VAL A 118 13.13 16.64 -20.47
CA VAL A 118 12.06 15.66 -20.27
C VAL A 118 12.51 14.31 -20.80
N PHE A 119 12.38 13.29 -19.97
CA PHE A 119 12.60 11.89 -20.31
C PHE A 119 11.25 11.19 -20.27
N GLN A 120 10.80 10.68 -21.42
CA GLN A 120 9.64 9.80 -21.48
C GLN A 120 10.03 8.42 -20.97
N LEU A 121 9.20 7.84 -20.11
CA LEU A 121 9.42 6.54 -19.51
C LEU A 121 8.30 5.59 -19.95
N ALA A 122 8.64 4.32 -20.11
CA ALA A 122 7.68 3.25 -20.36
C ALA A 122 7.96 2.06 -19.46
N LEU A 123 6.95 1.23 -19.22
CA LEU A 123 7.12 -0.05 -18.54
C LEU A 123 8.15 -0.90 -19.27
N ASP A 124 9.10 -1.46 -18.53
CA ASP A 124 10.05 -2.44 -19.05
C ASP A 124 9.35 -3.80 -19.13
N GLU A 125 8.72 -4.10 -20.27
CA GLU A 125 7.95 -5.32 -20.53
C GLU A 125 8.81 -6.59 -20.66
N ASN A 126 9.95 -6.67 -19.98
CA ASN A 126 10.76 -7.88 -20.04
C ASN A 126 10.07 -9.04 -19.28
N LYS A 127 9.16 -9.73 -19.99
CA LYS A 127 8.25 -10.81 -19.51
C LYS A 127 8.98 -12.03 -18.93
N SER A 128 10.31 -12.09 -19.03
CA SER A 128 11.14 -13.22 -18.58
C SER A 128 11.28 -13.30 -17.05
N LYS A 129 11.03 -12.22 -16.31
CA LYS A 129 11.09 -12.22 -14.84
C LYS A 129 9.71 -12.06 -14.24
N LYS A 130 9.18 -13.14 -13.66
CA LYS A 130 7.99 -13.11 -12.81
C LYS A 130 8.31 -12.25 -11.59
N TYR A 131 7.42 -11.31 -11.26
CA TYR A 131 7.52 -10.53 -10.02
C TYR A 131 7.52 -11.47 -8.81
N ASP A 132 8.47 -11.26 -7.90
CA ASP A 132 8.76 -12.12 -6.75
C ASP A 132 7.85 -11.87 -5.54
N GLY A 133 6.99 -10.85 -5.60
CA GLY A 133 6.11 -10.48 -4.50
C GLY A 133 6.70 -9.43 -3.56
N VAL A 134 7.99 -9.12 -3.68
CA VAL A 134 8.69 -8.22 -2.76
C VAL A 134 8.38 -6.76 -3.08
N ASN A 135 7.68 -6.12 -2.15
CA ASN A 135 7.38 -4.70 -2.22
C ASN A 135 8.10 -3.93 -1.10
N GLN A 136 8.31 -2.64 -1.34
CA GLN A 136 9.08 -1.78 -0.46
C GLN A 136 8.52 -0.36 -0.46
N PHE A 137 8.77 0.37 0.62
CA PHE A 137 8.60 1.82 0.66
C PHE A 137 9.54 2.40 1.74
N LEU A 138 9.85 3.70 1.63
CA LEU A 138 10.79 4.41 2.48
C LEU A 138 10.03 5.41 3.36
N LEU A 139 9.90 5.15 4.66
CA LEU A 139 9.20 6.05 5.58
C LEU A 139 10.13 6.44 6.72
N TYR A 140 10.30 7.75 6.95
CA TYR A 140 11.21 8.30 7.96
C TYR A 140 12.65 7.73 7.91
N ASP A 141 13.20 7.65 6.70
CA ASP A 141 14.52 7.05 6.40
C ASP A 141 14.64 5.54 6.72
N ALA A 142 13.55 4.90 7.11
CA ALA A 142 13.48 3.44 7.27
C ALA A 142 12.99 2.81 5.96
N LEU A 143 13.73 1.83 5.44
CA LEU A 143 13.31 1.03 4.30
C LEU A 143 12.48 -0.15 4.80
N ILE A 144 11.17 -0.11 4.55
CA ILE A 144 10.23 -1.18 4.85
C ILE A 144 10.24 -2.13 3.65
N SER A 145 10.43 -3.43 3.90
CA SER A 145 10.40 -4.49 2.89
C SER A 145 9.50 -5.63 3.35
N TYR A 146 8.58 -6.04 2.51
CA TYR A 146 7.61 -7.11 2.80
C TYR A 146 7.25 -7.85 1.52
N ASN A 147 6.72 -9.07 1.66
CA ASN A 147 6.19 -9.80 0.51
C ASN A 147 4.65 -9.71 0.48
N THR A 148 4.13 -9.54 -0.74
CA THR A 148 2.72 -9.31 -1.06
C THR A 148 1.93 -10.61 -1.17
N PHE A 149 2.56 -11.71 -1.60
CA PHE A 149 1.85 -12.94 -2.00
C PHE A 149 2.31 -14.22 -1.29
N ALA A 150 3.57 -14.24 -0.87
CA ALA A 150 4.20 -15.35 -0.16
C ALA A 150 5.03 -14.75 0.99
N ASP A 151 5.70 -15.57 1.77
CA ASP A 151 6.64 -15.20 2.84
C ASP A 151 6.10 -14.17 3.85
N ASN A 152 6.09 -14.56 5.12
CA ASN A 152 5.64 -13.69 6.20
C ASN A 152 6.66 -12.63 6.62
N TYR A 153 7.89 -12.64 6.10
CA TYR A 153 8.92 -11.73 6.57
C TYR A 153 8.61 -10.25 6.32
N LEU A 154 8.68 -9.47 7.40
CA LEU A 154 8.78 -8.02 7.40
C LEU A 154 10.19 -7.63 7.85
N THR A 155 10.86 -6.79 7.06
CA THR A 155 12.10 -6.13 7.46
C THR A 155 11.93 -4.63 7.44
N ILE A 156 12.30 -3.96 8.52
CA ILE A 156 12.39 -2.51 8.61
C ILE A 156 13.85 -2.16 8.84
N LYS A 157 14.51 -1.65 7.81
CA LYS A 157 15.94 -1.31 7.84
C LYS A 157 16.12 0.18 8.12
N TYR A 158 16.72 0.52 9.25
CA TYR A 158 17.03 1.91 9.66
C TYR A 158 18.45 2.33 9.26
N SER A 159 19.37 1.36 9.16
CA SER A 159 20.73 1.54 8.63
C SER A 159 21.27 0.19 8.17
N ASP A 160 22.51 0.14 7.65
CA ASP A 160 23.17 -1.11 7.27
C ASP A 160 23.37 -2.08 8.45
N THR A 161 23.45 -1.57 9.67
CA THR A 161 23.69 -2.36 10.89
C THR A 161 22.49 -2.43 11.83
N ASN A 162 21.45 -1.63 11.59
CA ASN A 162 20.26 -1.55 12.43
C ASN A 162 19.01 -1.88 11.60
N GLN A 163 18.43 -3.04 11.86
CA GLN A 163 17.21 -3.51 11.23
C GLN A 163 16.32 -4.21 12.26
N PHE A 164 15.02 -4.05 12.09
CA PHE A 164 14.00 -4.84 12.76
C PHE A 164 13.50 -5.91 11.78
N LYS A 165 13.32 -7.13 12.28
CA LYS A 165 12.81 -8.27 11.52
C LYS A 165 11.73 -8.95 12.33
N THR A 166 10.61 -9.24 11.70
CA THR A 166 9.52 -10.01 12.29
C THR A 166 8.78 -10.76 11.19
N GLU A 167 7.82 -11.58 11.59
CA GLU A 167 6.90 -12.28 10.71
C GLU A 167 5.51 -11.66 10.84
N LEU A 168 4.86 -11.43 9.70
CA LEU A 168 3.47 -11.02 9.59
C LEU A 168 2.56 -12.25 9.52
N PRO A 169 1.24 -12.11 9.72
CA PRO A 169 0.33 -13.22 9.49
C PRO A 169 0.45 -13.80 8.07
N ASP A 170 0.37 -15.13 7.97
CA ASP A 170 0.48 -15.88 6.71
C ASP A 170 -0.68 -15.62 5.76
N VAL A 171 -0.41 -15.67 4.46
CA VAL A 171 -1.44 -15.57 3.42
C VAL A 171 -1.90 -16.98 3.07
N ASP A 172 -2.96 -17.44 3.73
CA ASP A 172 -3.42 -18.84 3.64
C ASP A 172 -4.02 -19.23 2.27
N ASN A 173 -4.34 -18.25 1.42
CA ASN A 173 -4.92 -18.47 0.10
C ASN A 173 -4.04 -17.85 -1.00
N PRO A 174 -3.61 -18.61 -2.02
CA PRO A 174 -2.75 -18.10 -3.09
C PRO A 174 -3.41 -17.03 -3.98
N ASN A 175 -4.72 -16.83 -3.87
CA ASN A 175 -5.46 -15.76 -4.55
C ASN A 175 -5.56 -14.48 -3.72
N TYR A 176 -5.10 -14.49 -2.47
CA TYR A 176 -5.06 -13.32 -1.62
C TYR A 176 -3.72 -12.62 -1.70
N SER A 177 -3.75 -11.34 -1.35
CA SER A 177 -2.57 -10.49 -1.29
C SER A 177 -2.56 -9.68 -0.01
N ARG A 178 -1.39 -9.60 0.60
CA ARG A 178 -1.09 -8.67 1.68
C ARG A 178 -1.10 -7.24 1.14
N GLN A 179 -1.73 -6.34 1.87
CA GLN A 179 -1.70 -4.90 1.59
C GLN A 179 -0.90 -4.20 2.67
N ALA A 180 -0.07 -3.24 2.30
CA ALA A 180 0.54 -2.31 3.24
C ALA A 180 -0.17 -0.95 3.16
N ILE A 181 -0.45 -0.37 4.32
CA ILE A 181 -1.18 0.88 4.45
C ILE A 181 -0.37 1.86 5.31
N ILE A 182 -0.26 3.10 4.86
CA ILE A 182 0.41 4.19 5.58
C ILE A 182 -0.64 5.20 6.03
N ASP A 183 -0.86 5.29 7.34
CA ASP A 183 -1.80 6.24 7.95
C ASP A 183 -1.44 6.49 9.42
N ASP A 184 -2.05 7.49 10.05
CA ASP A 184 -1.80 7.91 11.43
C ASP A 184 -2.80 7.20 12.37
N TYR A 185 -2.40 6.07 12.94
CA TYR A 185 -3.26 5.20 13.75
C TYR A 185 -3.35 5.66 15.21
N ASN A 186 -2.36 6.40 15.71
CA ASN A 186 -2.35 6.89 17.09
C ASN A 186 -2.70 8.39 17.22
N PHE A 187 -2.94 9.08 16.11
CA PHE A 187 -3.32 10.49 15.99
C PHE A 187 -2.27 11.48 16.52
N ASP A 188 -0.99 11.12 16.40
CA ASP A 188 0.15 11.94 16.84
C ASP A 188 0.75 12.83 15.73
N GLY A 189 0.23 12.70 14.50
CA GLY A 189 0.65 13.45 13.33
C GLY A 189 1.81 12.82 12.56
N PHE A 190 2.31 11.67 12.99
CA PHE A 190 3.24 10.84 12.23
C PHE A 190 2.49 9.70 11.52
N ASP A 191 2.98 9.35 10.34
CA ASP A 191 2.48 8.23 9.57
C ASP A 191 3.01 6.91 10.15
N ASP A 192 2.10 6.04 10.54
CA ASP A 192 2.40 4.68 10.95
C ASP A 192 2.29 3.72 9.74
N ILE A 193 2.51 2.44 9.97
CA ILE A 193 2.35 1.40 8.95
C ILE A 193 1.43 0.30 9.45
N SER A 194 0.60 -0.24 8.57
CA SER A 194 -0.11 -1.49 8.84
C SER A 194 -0.02 -2.44 7.66
N PHE A 195 -0.17 -3.72 7.95
CA PHE A 195 -0.26 -4.79 6.98
C PHE A 195 -1.58 -5.50 7.17
N SER A 196 -2.27 -5.81 6.08
CA SER A 196 -3.51 -6.56 6.15
C SER A 196 -3.54 -7.74 5.20
N ILE A 197 -4.22 -8.80 5.63
CA ILE A 197 -4.55 -9.98 4.83
C ILE A 197 -6.05 -10.25 4.96
N PRO A 198 -6.72 -10.84 3.97
CA PRO A 198 -8.08 -11.37 4.16
C PRO A 198 -8.09 -12.41 5.29
N ASP A 199 -9.22 -12.58 5.97
CA ASP A 199 -9.40 -13.66 6.96
C ASP A 199 -9.19 -15.04 6.32
N ALA A 200 -8.73 -16.00 7.12
CA ALA A 200 -8.37 -17.37 6.72
C ALA A 200 -9.54 -18.19 6.14
N GLY A 201 -10.78 -17.66 6.19
CA GLY A 201 -11.95 -18.27 5.59
C GLY A 201 -12.14 -17.86 4.13
N ILE A 202 -13.26 -17.18 3.86
CA ILE A 202 -13.68 -16.76 2.50
C ILE A 202 -13.28 -15.31 2.20
N GLY A 203 -12.51 -14.64 3.06
CA GLY A 203 -12.05 -13.27 2.87
C GLY A 203 -13.17 -12.24 3.00
N VAL A 204 -14.05 -12.42 3.98
CA VAL A 204 -15.16 -11.51 4.35
C VAL A 204 -14.64 -10.17 4.86
N TYR A 205 -13.53 -10.18 5.59
CA TYR A 205 -12.88 -8.99 6.09
C TYR A 205 -11.37 -9.16 6.04
N ARG A 206 -10.64 -8.08 6.28
CA ARG A 206 -9.17 -8.08 6.35
C ARG A 206 -8.74 -7.92 7.80
N MET A 207 -7.79 -8.74 8.24
CA MET A 207 -7.14 -8.65 9.55
C MET A 207 -5.91 -7.75 9.42
N PHE A 208 -5.63 -6.91 10.42
CA PHE A 208 -4.56 -5.92 10.38
C PHE A 208 -3.51 -6.16 11.48
N THR A 209 -2.24 -6.03 11.11
CA THR A 209 -1.10 -5.85 12.01
C THR A 209 -0.61 -4.42 11.88
N VAL A 210 -0.52 -3.66 12.97
CA VAL A 210 -0.18 -2.23 12.95
C VAL A 210 1.15 -2.00 13.67
N PHE A 211 2.01 -1.14 13.12
CA PHE A 211 3.26 -0.69 13.74
C PHE A 211 3.27 0.84 13.81
N LEU A 212 3.38 1.38 15.01
CA LEU A 212 3.39 2.81 15.28
C LEU A 212 4.80 3.38 15.16
N TYR A 213 4.94 4.56 14.57
CA TYR A 213 6.20 5.28 14.51
C TYR A 213 6.44 6.06 15.80
N ASN A 214 7.53 5.75 16.50
CA ASN A 214 7.97 6.49 17.66
C ASN A 214 8.98 7.57 17.25
N ALA A 215 8.54 8.83 17.16
CA ALA A 215 9.39 9.95 16.75
C ALA A 215 10.61 10.22 17.67
N LYS A 216 10.57 9.78 18.93
CA LYS A 216 11.70 9.93 19.87
C LYS A 216 12.81 8.92 19.56
N THR A 217 12.44 7.66 19.32
CA THR A 217 13.39 6.58 19.04
C THR A 217 13.70 6.46 17.56
N LYS A 218 12.88 7.08 16.70
CA LYS A 218 12.87 6.96 15.23
C LYS A 218 12.70 5.52 14.76
N LYS A 219 11.86 4.75 15.46
CA LYS A 219 11.60 3.34 15.18
C LYS A 219 10.11 3.06 15.11
N PHE A 220 9.76 2.08 14.31
CA PHE A 220 8.44 1.46 14.30
C PHE A 220 8.37 0.38 15.39
N GLU A 221 7.29 0.41 16.16
CA GLU A 221 7.00 -0.53 17.25
C GLU A 221 5.61 -1.13 16.99
N GLU A 222 5.47 -2.44 17.13
CA GLU A 222 4.16 -3.08 16.93
C GLU A 222 3.14 -2.54 17.95
N LEU A 223 1.94 -2.21 17.45
CA LEU A 223 0.84 -1.77 18.29
C LEU A 223 0.43 -2.92 19.21
N VAL A 224 0.43 -2.67 20.51
CA VAL A 224 -0.18 -3.59 21.47
C VAL A 224 -1.68 -3.65 21.22
N GLU A 225 -2.17 -4.83 20.85
CA GLU A 225 -3.59 -5.05 20.59
C GLU A 225 -4.46 -4.68 21.80
N PRO A 226 -5.67 -4.15 21.56
CA PRO A 226 -6.59 -3.84 22.65
C PRO A 226 -7.10 -5.11 23.33
N ASP A 227 -7.62 -4.96 24.54
CA ASP A 227 -8.40 -6.03 25.18
C ASP A 227 -9.73 -6.24 24.43
N PHE A 228 -9.84 -7.36 23.73
CA PHE A 228 -11.02 -7.72 22.94
C PHE A 228 -12.16 -8.33 23.77
N SER A 229 -12.04 -8.47 25.09
CA SER A 229 -13.08 -9.09 25.94
C SER A 229 -14.43 -8.36 25.90
N LYS A 230 -14.43 -7.06 25.56
CA LYS A 230 -15.62 -6.21 25.45
C LYS A 230 -16.07 -5.96 24.02
N SER A 231 -15.20 -6.18 23.05
CA SER A 231 -15.48 -5.94 21.64
C SER A 231 -16.33 -7.06 21.04
N LYS A 232 -16.87 -6.81 19.85
CA LYS A 232 -17.59 -7.84 19.08
C LYS A 232 -16.69 -8.50 18.05
N CYS A 233 -15.64 -7.80 17.64
CA CYS A 233 -14.55 -8.31 16.85
C CYS A 233 -13.48 -8.91 17.76
N GLU A 234 -12.95 -10.06 17.34
CA GLU A 234 -11.85 -10.77 18.00
C GLU A 234 -10.47 -10.34 17.46
N CYS A 235 -10.46 -9.39 16.52
CA CYS A 235 -9.27 -8.89 15.86
C CYS A 235 -9.42 -7.41 15.50
N LEU A 236 -8.32 -6.76 15.13
CA LEU A 236 -8.36 -5.50 14.38
C LEU A 236 -8.69 -5.80 12.91
N CYS A 237 -9.98 -5.87 12.62
CA CYS A 237 -10.52 -6.24 11.32
C CYS A 237 -11.06 -4.99 10.57
N ASN A 238 -10.86 -4.90 9.24
CA ASN A 238 -11.31 -3.79 8.36
C ASN A 238 -11.13 -2.40 8.98
N LEU A 239 -9.90 -2.08 9.41
CA LEU A 239 -9.63 -0.83 10.10
C LEU A 239 -9.95 0.40 9.24
N LYS A 240 -10.63 1.37 9.85
CA LYS A 240 -10.84 2.72 9.29
C LYS A 240 -10.50 3.77 10.34
N ILE A 241 -9.92 4.87 9.90
CA ILE A 241 -9.46 5.97 10.76
C ILE A 241 -10.36 7.18 10.52
N ASP A 242 -10.96 7.71 11.59
CA ASP A 242 -11.62 9.01 11.61
C ASP A 242 -10.70 10.02 12.31
N LYS A 243 -9.92 10.76 11.51
CA LYS A 243 -8.94 11.74 12.01
C LYS A 243 -9.59 12.90 12.76
N ASN A 244 -10.79 13.30 12.36
CA ASN A 244 -11.52 14.40 12.99
C ASN A 244 -11.97 14.02 14.41
N LYS A 245 -12.42 12.78 14.59
CA LYS A 245 -12.87 12.27 15.89
C LYS A 245 -11.78 11.57 16.69
N LYS A 246 -10.58 11.44 16.12
CA LYS A 246 -9.46 10.65 16.67
C LYS A 246 -9.92 9.26 17.10
N MET A 247 -10.59 8.57 16.18
CA MET A 247 -11.25 7.31 16.43
C MET A 247 -10.88 6.29 15.37
N ILE A 248 -10.59 5.07 15.80
CA ILE A 248 -10.39 3.93 14.92
C ILE A 248 -11.64 3.06 15.00
N THR A 249 -12.10 2.57 13.86
CA THR A 249 -13.17 1.58 13.82
C THR A 249 -12.67 0.27 13.26
N SER A 250 -13.09 -0.83 13.87
CA SER A 250 -12.89 -2.18 13.35
C SER A 250 -14.24 -2.78 12.97
N GLU A 251 -14.33 -3.34 11.77
CA GLU A 251 -15.55 -3.94 11.24
C GLU A 251 -15.32 -5.44 10.99
N CYS A 252 -16.19 -6.28 11.52
CA CYS A 252 -16.08 -7.73 11.41
C CYS A 252 -17.46 -8.38 11.32
N ARG A 253 -17.45 -9.67 10.96
CA ARG A 253 -18.66 -10.49 10.93
C ARG A 253 -18.67 -11.45 12.11
N GLY A 254 -19.71 -11.35 12.95
CA GLY A 254 -19.99 -12.27 14.06
C GLY A 254 -21.25 -13.09 13.75
N GLY A 255 -21.08 -14.33 13.32
CA GLY A 255 -22.19 -15.17 12.83
C GLY A 255 -22.89 -14.55 11.60
N ALA A 256 -24.19 -14.33 11.70
CA ALA A 256 -24.98 -13.71 10.62
C ALA A 256 -25.04 -12.18 10.68
N ARG A 257 -24.30 -11.54 11.61
CA ARG A 257 -24.38 -10.09 11.85
C ARG A 257 -23.05 -9.41 11.58
N TRP A 258 -23.13 -8.15 11.15
CA TRP A 258 -21.99 -7.26 11.04
C TRP A 258 -21.88 -6.38 12.28
N TRP A 259 -20.66 -6.24 12.78
CA TRP A 259 -20.35 -5.43 13.94
C TRP A 259 -19.32 -4.38 13.59
N LYS A 260 -19.45 -3.22 14.23
CA LYS A 260 -18.50 -2.13 14.20
C LYS A 260 -18.08 -1.76 15.62
N ASP A 261 -16.83 -2.02 15.94
CA ASP A 261 -16.21 -1.62 17.19
C ASP A 261 -15.50 -0.28 17.03
N PHE A 262 -15.60 0.55 18.06
CA PHE A 262 -15.00 1.87 18.10
C PHE A 262 -13.92 1.91 19.17
N TYR A 263 -12.75 2.42 18.79
CA TYR A 263 -11.58 2.53 19.64
C TYR A 263 -11.02 3.95 19.64
N GLN A 264 -10.42 4.34 20.77
CA GLN A 264 -9.64 5.56 20.90
C GLN A 264 -8.24 5.23 21.39
N TYR A 265 -7.22 5.91 20.84
CA TYR A 265 -5.86 5.78 21.33
C TYR A 265 -5.65 6.69 22.55
N LYS A 266 -5.32 6.11 23.71
CA LYS A 266 -5.12 6.81 24.98
C LYS A 266 -3.97 6.19 25.75
N ASN A 267 -3.09 7.03 26.30
CA ASN A 267 -1.99 6.61 27.17
C ASN A 267 -1.12 5.49 26.54
N GLY A 268 -0.84 5.60 25.24
CA GLY A 268 -0.02 4.62 24.52
C GLY A 268 -0.73 3.31 24.16
N LYS A 269 -2.06 3.24 24.30
CA LYS A 269 -2.83 2.01 24.03
C LYS A 269 -4.11 2.31 23.27
N LEU A 270 -4.54 1.35 22.46
CA LEU A 270 -5.86 1.38 21.87
C LEU A 270 -6.90 0.91 22.89
N VAL A 271 -7.93 1.70 23.14
CA VAL A 271 -8.96 1.45 24.16
C VAL A 271 -10.32 1.34 23.50
N TRP A 272 -11.01 0.22 23.75
CA TRP A 272 -12.39 0.01 23.30
C TRP A 272 -13.33 1.04 23.93
N VAL A 273 -14.23 1.59 23.11
CA VAL A 273 -15.23 2.58 23.52
C VAL A 273 -16.63 1.97 23.52
N ARG A 274 -17.02 1.35 22.41
CA ARG A 274 -18.34 0.74 22.22
C ARG A 274 -18.36 -0.16 20.99
N SER A 275 -19.40 -0.98 20.90
CA SER A 275 -19.76 -1.78 19.73
C SER A 275 -21.11 -1.33 19.17
N GLN A 276 -21.31 -1.52 17.88
CA GLN A 276 -22.56 -1.23 17.19
C GLN A 276 -22.86 -2.33 16.18
N GLU A 277 -24.08 -2.86 16.19
CA GLU A 277 -24.56 -3.73 15.12
C GLU A 277 -24.81 -2.89 13.87
N MET A 278 -24.35 -3.37 12.72
CA MET A 278 -24.59 -2.73 11.43
C MET A 278 -25.83 -3.36 10.81
N HIS A 279 -26.82 -2.52 10.47
CA HIS A 279 -27.96 -2.94 9.66
C HIS A 279 -27.66 -2.56 8.21
N GLU A 280 -27.66 -3.56 7.33
CA GLU A 280 -27.62 -3.36 5.88
C GLU A 280 -28.94 -2.77 5.36
#